data_AF-A0A0D6LTS1-F1
#
_entry.id   AF-A0A0D6LTS1-F1
#
_cell.length_a   1.000
_cell.length_b   1.000
_cell.length_c   1.000
_cell.angle_alpha   90.00
_cell.angle_beta   90.00
_cell.angle_gamma   90.00
#
_symmetry.space_group_name_H-M   'P 1'
#
loop_
_entity.id
_entity.type
_entity.pdbx_description
1 polymer ?
#
loop_
_entity_poly.entity_id
_entity_poly.type
_entity_poly.pdbx_seq_one_letter_code
_entity_poly.pdbx_strand_id
1 'polypeptide(L)'
;MVCRQCFVECLAIALKEAQFVFRPPFGYTITCPHPGCDRCVTDVHHFRVLGDESYEKYQKIATEKLVAMDDQGCVNLQTVFVVSMILLRQRSKRLQSK
;
A
#
# COMPACT_ATOMS: atom_id res chain seq x y z
N MET A 1 -17.24 -14.23 3.91
CA MET A 1 -15.86 -14.40 4.40
C MET A 1 -15.00 -14.77 3.21
N VAL A 2 -13.85 -14.13 3.01
CA VAL A 2 -12.90 -14.43 1.92
C VAL A 2 -11.81 -15.35 2.45
N CYS A 3 -11.42 -16.34 1.65
CA CYS A 3 -10.35 -17.26 2.02
C CYS A 3 -8.97 -16.58 1.91
N ARG A 4 -7.94 -17.06 2.61
CA ARG A 4 -6.58 -16.47 2.54
C ARG A 4 -6.05 -16.42 1.10
N GLN A 5 -6.28 -17.48 0.33
CA GLN A 5 -5.84 -17.56 -1.06
C GLN A 5 -6.55 -16.53 -1.94
N CYS A 6 -7.87 -16.43 -1.78
CA CYS A 6 -8.74 -15.45 -2.44
C CYS A 6 -8.27 -14.02 -2.13
N PHE A 7 -7.87 -13.75 -0.88
CA PHE A 7 -7.32 -12.45 -0.49
C PHE A 7 -6.01 -12.14 -1.21
N VAL A 8 -5.08 -13.11 -1.28
CA VAL A 8 -3.82 -12.96 -2.01
C VAL A 8 -4.06 -12.67 -3.49
N GLU A 9 -4.99 -13.39 -4.13
CA GLU A 9 -5.35 -13.16 -5.54
C GLU A 9 -5.97 -11.78 -5.77
N CYS A 10 -6.91 -11.36 -4.90
CA CYS A 10 -7.46 -10.01 -4.95
C CYS A 10 -6.36 -8.94 -4.84
N LEU A 11 -5.40 -9.14 -3.93
CA LEU A 11 -4.27 -8.22 -3.78
C LEU A 11 -3.34 -8.23 -5.00
N ALA A 12 -3.10 -9.39 -5.60
CA ALA A 12 -2.27 -9.49 -6.80
C ALA A 12 -2.90 -8.77 -7.99
N ILE A 13 -4.22 -8.88 -8.17
CA ILE A 13 -4.99 -8.13 -9.17
C ILE A 13 -4.92 -6.63 -8.87
N ALA A 14 -5.20 -6.22 -7.64
CA ALA A 14 -5.15 -4.82 -7.23
C ALA A 14 -3.75 -4.21 -7.41
N LEU A 15 -2.69 -5.00 -7.21
CA LEU A 15 -1.31 -4.59 -7.46
C LEU A 15 -0.99 -4.44 -8.94
N LYS A 16 -1.45 -5.37 -9.77
CA LYS A 16 -1.26 -5.34 -11.22
C LYS A 16 -2.00 -4.16 -11.87
N GLU A 17 -3.22 -3.89 -11.41
CA GLU A 17 -4.09 -2.82 -11.94
C GLU A 17 -3.92 -1.49 -11.20
N ALA A 18 -3.04 -1.45 -10.18
CA ALA A 18 -2.86 -0.31 -9.29
C ALA A 18 -4.18 0.24 -8.70
N GLN A 19 -5.11 -0.63 -8.32
CA GLN A 19 -6.45 -0.27 -7.79
C GLN A 19 -6.45 0.09 -6.29
N PHE A 20 -5.28 0.35 -5.70
CA PHE A 20 -5.22 0.85 -4.32
C PHE A 20 -5.80 2.26 -4.22
N VAL A 21 -6.63 2.45 -3.20
CA VAL A 21 -7.28 3.72 -2.87
C VAL A 21 -6.66 4.35 -1.63
N PHE A 22 -6.49 5.65 -1.63
CA PHE A 22 -6.03 6.38 -0.44
C PHE A 22 -7.20 6.60 0.52
N ARG A 23 -7.09 6.05 1.72
CA ARG A 23 -8.12 6.17 2.77
C ARG A 23 -7.50 6.63 4.09
N PRO A 24 -7.58 7.92 4.44
CA PRO A 24 -7.17 8.39 5.76
C PRO A 24 -7.99 7.70 6.88
N PRO A 25 -7.39 7.36 8.04
CA PRO A 25 -5.97 7.51 8.41
C PRO A 25 -5.08 6.31 7.99
N PHE A 26 -5.60 5.34 7.24
CA PHE A 26 -4.97 4.05 6.95
C PHE A 26 -3.94 4.07 5.81
N GLY A 27 -3.97 5.10 4.95
CA GLY A 27 -3.10 5.21 3.78
C GLY A 27 -3.67 4.50 2.55
N TYR A 28 -2.80 4.01 1.65
CA TYR A 28 -3.24 3.24 0.49
C TYR A 28 -3.71 1.84 0.90
N THR A 29 -4.93 1.48 0.49
CA THR A 29 -5.56 0.22 0.89
C THR A 29 -6.45 -0.32 -0.23
N ILE A 30 -6.99 -1.52 -0.05
CA ILE A 30 -8.04 -2.09 -0.89
C ILE A 30 -9.38 -2.02 -0.17
N THR A 31 -10.44 -1.77 -0.93
CA THR A 31 -11.82 -1.85 -0.44
C THR A 31 -12.37 -3.27 -0.56
N CYS A 32 -13.44 -3.53 0.18
CA CYS A 32 -14.19 -4.77 0.04
C CYS A 32 -14.73 -4.87 -1.39
N PRO A 33 -14.50 -5.99 -2.10
CA PRO A 33 -15.02 -6.17 -3.45
C PRO A 33 -16.55 -6.33 -3.51
N HIS A 34 -17.22 -6.45 -2.34
CA HIS A 34 -18.67 -6.59 -2.30
C HIS A 34 -19.36 -5.23 -2.53
N PRO A 35 -20.32 -5.14 -3.46
CA PRO A 35 -21.02 -3.89 -3.74
C PRO A 35 -21.74 -3.36 -2.49
N GLY A 36 -21.60 -2.06 -2.23
CA GLY A 36 -22.19 -1.39 -1.05
C GLY A 36 -21.42 -1.61 0.26
N CYS A 37 -20.23 -2.23 0.21
CA CYS A 37 -19.39 -2.41 1.40
C CYS A 37 -18.21 -1.43 1.39
N ASP A 38 -18.26 -0.41 2.26
CA ASP A 38 -17.20 0.60 2.38
C ASP A 38 -16.04 0.19 3.29
N ARG A 39 -16.00 -1.07 3.72
CA ARG A 39 -14.89 -1.61 4.53
C ARG A 39 -13.62 -1.68 3.71
N CYS A 40 -12.50 -1.45 4.35
CA CYS A 40 -11.17 -1.57 3.77
C CYS A 40 -10.23 -2.31 4.72
N VAL A 41 -9.06 -2.69 4.22
CA VAL A 41 -7.99 -3.20 5.08
C VAL A 41 -7.40 -2.03 5.88
N THR A 42 -7.50 -2.09 7.21
CA THR A 42 -7.05 -1.01 8.10
C THR A 42 -5.60 -1.12 8.52
N ASP A 43 -5.02 -2.32 8.44
CA ASP A 43 -3.62 -2.60 8.79
C ASP A 43 -2.84 -3.09 7.57
N VAL A 44 -1.86 -2.29 7.16
CA VAL A 44 -0.99 -2.52 6.01
C VAL A 44 -0.12 -3.78 6.13
N HIS A 45 0.05 -4.35 7.33
CA HIS A 45 0.81 -5.60 7.52
C HIS A 45 0.12 -6.80 6.84
N HIS A 46 -1.19 -6.75 6.63
CA HIS A 46 -1.91 -7.78 5.89
C HIS A 46 -1.41 -7.93 4.45
N PHE A 47 -0.92 -6.84 3.83
CA PHE A 47 -0.38 -6.90 2.47
C PHE A 47 0.94 -7.67 2.36
N ARG A 48 1.61 -7.97 3.48
CA ARG A 48 2.83 -8.77 3.49
C ARG A 48 2.60 -10.23 3.08
N VAL A 49 1.34 -10.68 3.09
CA VAL A 49 0.93 -11.98 2.54
C VAL A 49 1.26 -12.14 1.05
N LEU A 50 1.47 -11.04 0.32
CA LEU A 50 1.90 -11.04 -1.09
C LEU A 50 3.34 -11.52 -1.30
N GLY A 51 4.14 -11.62 -0.24
CA GLY A 51 5.58 -11.83 -0.31
C GLY A 51 6.36 -10.53 -0.48
N ASP A 52 7.66 -10.57 -0.20
CA ASP A 52 8.48 -9.36 -0.05
C ASP A 52 8.60 -8.53 -1.34
N GLU A 53 8.71 -9.17 -2.51
CA GLU A 53 8.84 -8.47 -3.80
C GLU A 53 7.57 -7.69 -4.16
N SER A 54 6.41 -8.35 -4.09
CA SER A 54 5.11 -7.74 -4.37
C SER A 54 4.73 -6.70 -3.31
N TYR A 55 5.09 -6.93 -2.05
CA TYR A 55 4.90 -5.95 -0.98
C TYR A 55 5.76 -4.70 -1.18
N GLU A 56 6.99 -4.86 -1.67
CA GLU A 56 7.85 -3.72 -2.03
C GLU A 56 7.31 -2.95 -3.24
N LYS A 57 6.78 -3.64 -4.26
CA LYS A 57 6.06 -3.01 -5.38
C LYS A 57 4.86 -2.21 -4.90
N TYR A 58 4.07 -2.76 -3.99
CA TYR A 58 2.96 -2.06 -3.34
C TYR A 58 3.43 -0.77 -2.66
N GLN A 59 4.48 -0.84 -1.84
CA GLN A 59 5.04 0.33 -1.14
C GLN A 59 5.51 1.40 -2.12
N LYS A 60 6.13 0.99 -3.24
CA LYS A 60 6.57 1.90 -4.30
C LYS A 60 5.39 2.61 -4.96
N ILE A 61 4.38 1.86 -5.43
CA ILE A 61 3.17 2.44 -6.06
C ILE A 61 2.44 3.38 -5.10
N ALA A 62 2.29 2.98 -3.83
CA ALA A 62 1.67 3.82 -2.81
C ALA A 62 2.44 5.13 -2.61
N THR A 63 3.78 5.08 -2.61
CA THR A 63 4.63 6.27 -2.50
C THR A 63 4.50 7.17 -3.73
N GLU A 64 4.59 6.60 -4.93
CA GLU A 64 4.49 7.35 -6.19
C GLU A 64 3.15 8.06 -6.31
N LYS A 65 2.04 7.37 -6.02
CA LYS A 65 0.72 7.98 -6.05
C LYS A 65 0.55 9.05 -4.97
N LEU A 66 1.13 8.86 -3.79
CA LEU A 66 1.07 9.84 -2.72
C LEU A 66 1.81 11.14 -3.09
N VAL A 67 3.00 11.01 -3.67
CA VAL A 67 3.79 12.16 -4.18
C VAL A 67 3.04 12.84 -5.34
N ALA A 68 2.39 12.09 -6.22
CA ALA A 68 1.57 12.68 -7.28
C ALA A 68 0.34 13.43 -6.74
N MET A 69 -0.23 13.00 -5.60
CA MET A 69 -1.30 13.74 -4.91
C MET A 69 -0.77 14.98 -4.16
N ASP A 70 0.50 14.97 -3.74
CA ASP A 70 1.17 16.08 -3.03
C ASP A 70 1.28 17.35 -3.89
N ASP A 71 1.50 17.19 -5.20
CA ASP A 71 1.52 18.30 -6.18
C ASP A 71 0.20 19.10 -6.19
N GLN A 72 -0.89 18.51 -5.68
CA GLN A 72 -2.20 19.17 -5.53
C GLN A 72 -2.42 19.82 -4.15
N GLY A 73 -1.40 19.89 -3.29
CA GLY A 73 -1.35 20.79 -2.13
C GLY A 73 -2.00 20.30 -0.83
N CYS A 74 -2.12 18.98 -0.60
CA CYS A 74 -2.76 18.44 0.61
C CYS A 74 -1.83 17.51 1.40
N VAL A 75 -0.87 18.08 2.15
CA VAL A 75 0.02 17.30 3.02
C VAL A 75 -0.44 17.40 4.48
N ASN A 76 -0.88 16.28 5.05
CA ASN A 76 -0.96 16.10 6.51
C ASN A 76 0.29 15.36 7.01
N LEU A 77 0.67 15.60 8.27
CA LEU A 77 1.89 15.07 8.90
C LEU A 77 2.05 13.53 8.79
N GLN A 78 0.94 12.79 8.65
CA GLN A 78 0.94 11.34 8.44
C GLN A 78 1.57 10.91 7.10
N THR A 79 1.43 11.72 6.04
CA THR A 79 1.98 11.45 4.70
C THR A 79 3.51 11.36 4.72
N VAL A 80 4.18 12.25 5.46
CA VAL A 80 5.65 12.31 5.55
C VAL A 80 6.22 11.10 6.28
N PHE A 81 5.50 10.59 7.28
CA PHE A 81 5.99 9.48 8.12
C PHE A 81 5.98 8.14 7.36
N VAL A 82 4.93 7.86 6.58
CA VAL A 82 4.82 6.61 5.81
C VAL A 82 5.87 6.57 4.70
N VAL A 83 6.05 7.67 3.95
CA VAL A 83 7.09 7.76 2.91
C VAL A 83 8.48 7.66 3.52
N SER A 84 8.73 8.34 4.63
CA SER A 84 10.02 8.26 5.32
C SER A 84 10.33 6.84 5.81
N MET A 85 9.36 6.10 6.35
CA MET A 85 9.56 4.70 6.75
C MET A 85 9.80 3.75 5.56
N ILE A 86 9.09 3.94 4.44
CA ILE A 86 9.31 3.17 3.21
C ILE A 86 10.71 3.47 2.64
N LEU A 87 11.11 4.73 2.56
CA LEU A 87 12.43 5.14 2.09
C LEU A 87 13.56 4.69 3.03
N LEU A 88 13.36 4.69 4.35
CA LEU A 88 14.34 4.18 5.31
C LEU A 88 14.54 2.65 5.15
N ARG A 89 13.47 1.89 4.87
CA ARG A 89 13.58 0.45 4.54
C ARG A 89 14.33 0.21 3.22
N GLN A 90 14.03 0.99 2.18
CA GLN A 90 14.74 0.96 0.90
C GLN A 90 16.24 1.24 1.08
N ARG A 91 16.60 2.21 1.95
CA ARG A 91 17.98 2.58 2.26
C ARG A 91 18.71 1.48 3.03
N SER A 92 18.05 0.80 3.96
CA SER A 92 18.63 -0.32 4.73
C SER A 92 18.92 -1.55 3.87
N LYS A 93 18.03 -1.92 2.93
CA LYS A 93 18.28 -3.02 1.97
C LYS A 93 19.45 -2.72 1.03
N ARG A 94 19.63 -1.46 0.61
CA ARG A 94 20.72 -1.03 -0.27
C ARG A 94 22.10 -1.08 0.42
N LEU A 95 22.15 -1.04 1.76
CA LEU A 95 23.39 -1.21 2.53
C LEU A 95 23.79 -2.67 2.76
N GLN A 96 22.87 -3.64 2.68
CA GLN A 96 23.19 -5.07 2.85
C GLN A 96 23.60 -5.78 1.54
N SER A 97 23.47 -5.10 0.40
CA SER A 97 23.89 -5.59 -0.92
C SER A 97 25.20 -4.92 -1.37
N LYS A 98 26.18 -4.79 -0.47
CA LYS A 98 27.51 -4.26 -0.76
C LYS A 98 28.57 -5.05 -0.01
#